data_AF-A0A848IUT2-F1
#
_entry.id   AF-A0A848IUT2-F1
#
_cell.length_a   1.000
_cell.length_b   1.000
_cell.length_c   1.000
_cell.angle_alpha   90.00
_cell.angle_beta   90.00
_cell.angle_gamma   90.00
#
_symmetry.space_group_name_H-M   'P 1'
#
loop_
_entity.id
_entity.type
_entity.pdbx_description
1 polymer ?
#
loop_
_entity_poly.entity_id
_entity_poly.type
_entity_poly.pdbx_seq_one_letter_code
_entity_poly.pdbx_strand_id
1 'polypeptide(L)'
;MAVIALKEGYQGEVKDREENFHGNRLLFIGWEDHLMFCAPHCIPVPPTLTFERLVKEVIPGIYSSHPDWDKVSVDQIEWFRSGERFTPEFDKTLGENGLQHKAVIRFRTPGLTGIHGSCS
;
A
#
# COMPACT_ATOMS: atom_id res chain seq x y z
N MET A 1 -7.18 -11.24 -23.52
CA MET A 1 -8.01 -12.31 -24.12
C MET A 1 -8.73 -13.04 -22.99
N ALA A 2 -9.93 -13.55 -23.24
CA ALA A 2 -10.63 -14.40 -22.27
C ALA A 2 -9.98 -15.80 -22.21
N VAL A 3 -10.20 -16.53 -21.11
CA VAL A 3 -9.71 -17.89 -20.95
C VAL A 3 -10.39 -18.82 -21.96
N ILE A 4 -9.61 -19.63 -22.68
CA ILE A 4 -10.13 -20.71 -23.53
C ILE A 4 -10.20 -21.98 -22.69
N ALA A 5 -11.38 -22.59 -22.60
CA ALA A 5 -11.61 -23.78 -21.80
C ALA A 5 -12.38 -24.84 -22.59
N LEU A 6 -12.19 -26.11 -22.22
CA LEU A 6 -12.89 -27.25 -22.84
C LEU A 6 -14.39 -27.26 -22.54
N LYS A 7 -14.80 -26.72 -21.39
CA LYS A 7 -16.22 -26.56 -21.01
C LYS A 7 -16.65 -25.11 -21.24
N GLU A 8 -17.85 -24.96 -21.81
CA GLU A 8 -18.49 -23.65 -21.91
C GLU A 8 -18.72 -23.04 -20.52
N GLY A 9 -18.71 -21.71 -20.46
CA GLY A 9 -19.00 -20.98 -19.22
C GLY A 9 -17.90 -21.07 -18.15
N TYR A 10 -16.62 -21.20 -18.55
CA TYR A 10 -15.51 -21.22 -17.60
C TYR A 10 -15.43 -19.92 -16.80
N GLN A 11 -15.93 -20.00 -15.57
CA GLN A 11 -15.93 -18.93 -14.59
C GLN A 11 -15.60 -19.54 -13.23
N GLY A 12 -15.02 -18.73 -12.36
CA GLY A 12 -14.71 -19.10 -10.99
C GLY A 12 -15.06 -17.95 -10.05
N GLU A 13 -15.15 -18.26 -8.78
CA GLU A 13 -15.28 -17.22 -7.76
C GLU A 13 -13.95 -16.49 -7.59
N VAL A 14 -14.00 -15.16 -7.55
CA VAL A 14 -12.91 -14.37 -6.99
C VAL A 14 -12.75 -14.84 -5.54
N LYS A 15 -11.60 -15.40 -5.19
CA LYS A 15 -11.37 -16.00 -3.86
C LYS A 15 -11.03 -14.95 -2.81
N ASP A 16 -10.46 -13.85 -3.25
CA ASP A 16 -10.00 -12.74 -2.43
C ASP A 16 -10.96 -11.54 -2.52
N ARG A 17 -12.27 -11.76 -2.49
CA ARG A 17 -13.26 -10.67 -2.37
C ARG A 17 -13.18 -10.05 -0.98
N GLU A 18 -13.53 -8.77 -0.86
CA GLU A 18 -13.43 -8.01 0.40
C GLU A 18 -14.26 -8.64 1.53
N GLU A 19 -15.43 -9.20 1.20
CA GLU A 19 -16.35 -9.80 2.18
C GLU A 19 -15.72 -10.99 2.94
N ASN A 20 -14.71 -11.62 2.34
CA ASN A 20 -13.99 -12.75 2.95
C ASN A 20 -12.98 -12.32 4.04
N PHE A 21 -12.78 -11.01 4.26
CA PHE A 21 -11.79 -10.47 5.20
C PHE A 21 -12.41 -9.92 6.49
N HIS A 22 -13.64 -10.33 6.82
CA HIS A 22 -14.28 -10.09 8.12
C HIS A 22 -14.35 -8.62 8.55
N GLY A 23 -14.69 -7.73 7.60
CA GLY A 23 -14.80 -6.28 7.84
C GLY A 23 -13.49 -5.51 7.64
N ASN A 24 -12.38 -6.20 7.36
CA ASN A 24 -11.14 -5.60 6.88
C ASN A 24 -11.06 -5.66 5.35
N ARG A 25 -10.09 -4.92 4.81
CA ARG A 25 -9.66 -5.00 3.41
C ARG A 25 -8.15 -5.11 3.32
N LEU A 26 -7.68 -5.61 2.18
CA LEU A 26 -6.25 -5.65 1.90
C LEU A 26 -5.77 -4.31 1.38
N LEU A 27 -4.68 -3.80 1.95
CA LEU A 27 -3.94 -2.64 1.46
C LEU A 27 -2.49 -3.06 1.21
N PHE A 28 -1.97 -2.72 0.03
CA PHE A 28 -0.56 -2.89 -0.31
C PHE A 28 0.17 -1.57 -0.11
N ILE A 29 1.26 -1.57 0.64
CA ILE A 29 2.05 -0.37 0.94
C ILE A 29 3.49 -0.64 0.53
N GLY A 30 4.03 0.15 -0.40
CA GLY A 30 5.44 0.10 -0.80
C GLY A 30 6.18 1.39 -0.45
N TRP A 31 7.43 1.26 -0.03
CA TRP A 31 8.36 2.38 0.07
C TRP A 31 9.28 2.37 -1.15
N GLU A 32 9.18 3.39 -1.99
CA GLU A 32 10.02 3.54 -3.19
C GLU A 32 11.50 3.63 -2.81
N ASP A 33 12.36 3.03 -3.63
CA ASP A 33 13.83 3.08 -3.51
C ASP A 33 14.41 2.32 -2.27
N HIS A 34 13.59 1.54 -1.56
CA HIS A 34 13.94 0.86 -0.30
C HIS A 34 13.86 -0.68 -0.39
N LEU A 35 14.71 -1.28 -1.23
CA LEU A 35 14.70 -2.72 -1.55
C LEU A 35 15.13 -3.67 -0.42
N MET A 36 15.51 -3.15 0.76
CA MET A 36 15.62 -3.98 1.98
C MET A 36 14.32 -4.74 2.26
N PHE A 37 13.18 -4.15 1.88
CA PHE A 37 11.89 -4.82 1.83
C PHE A 37 11.64 -5.30 0.41
N CYS A 38 11.60 -6.61 0.22
CA CYS A 38 11.63 -7.22 -1.11
C CYS A 38 10.36 -6.95 -1.96
N ALA A 39 9.26 -6.52 -1.34
CA ALA A 39 8.01 -6.21 -2.00
C ALA A 39 7.16 -5.25 -1.15
N PRO A 40 6.14 -4.58 -1.75
CA PRO A 40 5.11 -3.92 -0.98
C PRO A 40 4.45 -4.87 0.03
N HIS A 41 4.28 -4.42 1.26
CA HIS A 41 3.65 -5.21 2.30
C HIS A 41 2.13 -5.20 2.11
N CYS A 42 1.51 -6.38 2.21
CA CYS A 42 0.07 -6.56 2.20
C CYS A 42 -0.44 -6.69 3.63
N ILE A 43 -1.32 -5.79 4.04
CA ILE A 43 -1.88 -5.78 5.40
C ILE A 43 -3.41 -5.78 5.37
N PRO A 44 -4.07 -6.48 6.31
CA PRO A 44 -5.49 -6.30 6.56
C PRO A 44 -5.72 -5.04 7.40
N VAL A 45 -6.54 -4.12 6.92
CA VAL A 45 -6.91 -2.88 7.64
C VAL A 45 -8.42 -2.67 7.59
N PRO A 46 -9.02 -2.09 8.64
CA PRO A 46 -10.42 -1.70 8.58
C PRO A 46 -10.57 -0.51 7.61
N PRO A 47 -11.67 -0.43 6.85
CA PRO A 47 -11.93 0.69 5.94
C PRO A 47 -12.03 2.04 6.66
N THR A 48 -12.33 2.00 7.96
CA THR A 48 -12.47 3.15 8.86
C THR A 48 -11.15 3.64 9.47
N LEU A 49 -10.02 2.96 9.20
CA LEU A 49 -8.70 3.48 9.59
C LEU A 49 -8.49 4.85 8.92
N THR A 50 -8.02 5.85 9.65
CA THR A 50 -7.68 7.15 9.05
C THR A 50 -6.31 7.09 8.39
N PHE A 51 -6.12 7.92 7.37
CA PHE A 51 -4.82 7.99 6.71
C PHE A 51 -3.73 8.50 7.67
N GLU A 52 -4.06 9.42 8.58
CA GLU A 52 -3.14 9.82 9.66
C GLU A 52 -2.67 8.65 10.53
N ARG A 53 -3.61 7.81 11.00
CA ARG A 53 -3.26 6.64 11.82
C ARG A 53 -2.45 5.61 11.04
N LEU A 54 -2.75 5.43 9.75
CA LEU A 54 -1.92 4.59 8.87
C LEU A 54 -0.46 5.07 8.89
N VAL A 55 -0.23 6.37 8.70
CA VAL A 55 1.13 6.95 8.67
C VAL A 55 1.82 6.93 10.03
N LYS A 56 1.10 7.20 11.12
CA LYS A 56 1.69 7.33 12.46
C LYS A 56 1.84 6.02 13.22
N GLU A 57 0.97 5.04 12.98
CA GLU A 57 0.92 3.81 13.78
C GLU A 57 1.30 2.57 12.97
N VAL A 58 0.92 2.50 11.69
CA VAL A 58 1.05 1.28 10.88
C VAL A 58 2.36 1.26 10.09
N ILE A 59 2.62 2.29 9.28
CA ILE A 59 3.81 2.35 8.43
C ILE A 59 5.13 2.26 9.24
N PRO A 60 5.28 2.91 10.41
CA PRO A 60 6.49 2.76 11.22
C PRO A 60 6.69 1.30 11.67
N GLY A 61 5.61 0.58 12.00
CA GLY A 61 5.69 -0.83 12.37
C GLY A 61 6.18 -1.74 11.24
N ILE A 62 6.07 -1.30 9.99
CA ILE A 62 6.50 -2.04 8.80
C ILE A 62 7.94 -1.65 8.41
N TYR A 63 8.25 -0.36 8.42
CA TYR A 63 9.44 0.20 7.74
C TYR A 63 10.54 0.73 8.66
N SER A 64 10.31 0.82 9.98
CA SER A 64 11.27 1.42 10.93
C SER A 64 12.59 0.66 11.12
N SER A 65 12.70 -0.58 10.63
CA SER A 65 13.96 -1.32 10.64
C SER A 65 14.98 -0.80 9.61
N HIS A 66 14.57 0.05 8.66
CA HIS A 66 15.47 0.60 7.66
C HIS A 66 16.24 1.82 8.19
N PRO A 67 17.56 1.96 7.90
CA PRO A 67 18.38 3.07 8.41
C PRO A 67 17.91 4.48 8.04
N ASP A 68 17.25 4.65 6.89
CA ASP A 68 16.73 5.95 6.47
C ASP A 68 15.41 6.34 7.16
N TRP A 69 14.76 5.41 7.88
CA TRP A 69 13.48 5.69 8.52
C TRP A 69 13.55 6.87 9.50
N ASP A 70 14.64 6.96 10.26
CA ASP A 70 14.87 8.05 11.23
C ASP A 70 14.98 9.44 10.57
N LYS A 71 15.16 9.50 9.25
CA LYS A 71 15.27 10.74 8.46
C LYS A 71 13.96 11.10 7.74
N VAL A 72 12.95 10.23 7.78
CA VAL A 72 11.70 10.43 7.07
C VAL A 72 10.96 11.64 7.64
N SER A 73 10.64 12.59 6.77
CA SER A 73 9.75 13.72 7.08
C SER A 73 8.39 13.47 6.42
N VAL A 74 7.35 13.31 7.23
CA VAL A 74 5.99 12.98 6.77
C VAL A 74 5.47 14.01 5.76
N ASP A 75 5.75 15.30 5.99
CA ASP A 75 5.28 16.39 5.12
C ASP A 75 5.97 16.41 3.74
N GLN A 76 7.08 15.70 3.59
CA GLN A 76 7.84 15.60 2.33
C GLN A 76 7.53 14.32 1.56
N ILE A 77 6.68 13.44 2.10
CA ILE A 77 6.34 12.19 1.44
C ILE A 77 5.53 12.46 0.17
N GLU A 78 6.00 11.93 -0.95
CA GLU A 78 5.24 11.85 -2.19
C GLU A 78 4.42 10.56 -2.21
N TRP A 79 3.11 10.69 -2.41
CA TRP A 79 2.18 9.58 -2.36
C TRP A 79 1.70 9.17 -3.76
N PHE A 80 1.62 7.87 -4.00
CA PHE A 80 1.18 7.27 -5.26
C PHE A 80 0.13 6.19 -5.02
N ARG A 81 -0.94 6.19 -5.80
CA ARG A 81 -1.99 5.15 -5.80
C ARG A 81 -1.98 4.49 -7.17
N SER A 82 -1.65 3.20 -7.20
CA SER A 82 -1.52 2.44 -8.46
C SER A 82 -0.62 3.12 -9.51
N GLY A 83 0.44 3.81 -9.06
CA GLY A 83 1.40 4.51 -9.93
C GLY A 83 1.06 5.97 -10.25
N GLU A 84 -0.12 6.45 -9.90
CA GLU A 84 -0.52 7.83 -10.11
C GLU A 84 -0.30 8.66 -8.84
N ARG A 85 0.14 9.92 -8.96
CA ARG A 85 0.23 10.81 -7.79
C ARG A 85 -1.17 10.96 -7.16
N PHE A 86 -1.22 10.86 -5.83
CA PHE A 86 -2.42 11.18 -5.07
C PHE A 86 -2.06 12.02 -3.85
N THR A 87 -2.99 12.86 -3.41
CA THR A 87 -2.85 13.67 -2.20
C THR A 87 -3.82 13.12 -1.17
N PRO A 88 -3.35 12.39 -0.16
CA PRO A 88 -4.21 11.89 0.91
C PRO A 88 -4.75 13.01 1.78
N GLU A 89 -6.01 12.89 2.18
CA GLU A 89 -6.63 13.67 3.24
C GLU A 89 -6.45 12.91 4.56
N PHE A 90 -5.60 13.45 5.45
CA PHE A 90 -5.11 12.76 6.65
C PHE A 90 -6.20 12.50 7.69
N ASP A 91 -7.15 13.42 7.81
CA ASP A 91 -8.31 13.38 8.71
C ASP A 91 -9.39 12.40 8.23
N LYS A 92 -9.35 11.99 6.96
CA LYS A 92 -10.30 11.06 6.36
C LYS A 92 -9.86 9.61 6.50
N THR A 93 -10.85 8.73 6.46
CA THR A 93 -10.64 7.28 6.41
C THR A 93 -9.97 6.84 5.10
N LEU A 94 -9.37 5.65 5.10
CA LEU A 94 -8.83 5.04 3.89
C LEU A 94 -9.93 4.88 2.82
N GLY A 95 -11.13 4.48 3.24
CA GLY A 95 -12.28 4.38 2.34
C GLY A 95 -12.68 5.70 1.70
N GLU A 96 -12.72 6.79 2.47
CA GLU A 96 -13.03 8.14 1.97
C GLU A 96 -11.93 8.71 1.07
N ASN A 97 -10.66 8.32 1.30
CA ASN A 97 -9.54 8.58 0.38
C ASN A 97 -9.61 7.73 -0.91
N GLY A 98 -10.65 6.91 -1.09
CA GLY A 98 -10.83 6.04 -2.25
C GLY A 98 -9.86 4.84 -2.27
N LEU A 99 -9.28 4.46 -1.14
CA LEU A 99 -8.43 3.27 -1.00
C LEU A 99 -9.32 2.05 -0.69
N GLN A 100 -9.79 1.41 -1.76
CA GLN A 100 -10.65 0.22 -1.72
C GLN A 100 -9.84 -1.08 -1.53
N HIS A 101 -10.54 -2.22 -1.48
CA HIS A 101 -9.89 -3.53 -1.33
C HIS A 101 -8.85 -3.80 -2.41
N LYS A 102 -7.67 -4.23 -1.96
CA LYS A 102 -6.46 -4.43 -2.76
C LYS A 102 -5.92 -3.15 -3.41
N ALA A 103 -6.24 -1.98 -2.87
CA ALA A 103 -5.57 -0.75 -3.26
C ALA A 103 -4.06 -0.86 -3.01
N VAL A 104 -3.29 -0.28 -3.92
CA VAL A 104 -1.83 -0.20 -3.82
C VAL A 104 -1.47 1.25 -3.61
N ILE A 105 -0.85 1.54 -2.47
CA ILE A 105 -0.19 2.81 -2.21
C ILE A 105 1.33 2.60 -2.22
N ARG A 106 2.02 3.57 -2.78
CA ARG A 106 3.47 3.69 -2.71
C ARG A 106 3.78 5.07 -2.17
N PHE A 107 4.84 5.15 -1.40
CA PHE A 107 5.34 6.43 -0.92
C PHE A 107 6.82 6.57 -1.24
N ARG A 108 7.21 7.76 -1.67
CA ARG A 108 8.60 8.13 -1.90
C ARG A 108 8.98 9.22 -0.92
N THR A 109 10.19 9.12 -0.40
CA THR A 109 10.80 10.10 0.50
C THR A 109 11.96 10.76 -0.25
N PRO A 110 11.75 11.90 -0.92
CA PRO A 110 12.76 12.53 -1.76
C PRO A 110 14.09 12.74 -1.00
N GLY A 111 15.19 12.34 -1.62
CA GLY A 111 16.53 12.43 -1.02
C GLY A 111 16.92 11.23 -0.13
N LEU A 112 16.00 10.31 0.17
CA LEU A 112 16.30 9.03 0.81
C LEU A 112 16.16 7.92 -0.23
N THR A 113 17.29 7.36 -0.69
CA THR A 113 17.35 6.42 -1.83
C THR A 113 17.92 5.05 -1.42
N GLY A 114 17.62 4.62 -0.20
CA GLY A 114 18.05 3.33 0.30
C GLY A 114 19.55 3.24 0.61
N ILE A 115 20.02 2.01 0.78
CA ILE A 115 21.38 1.71 1.26
C ILE A 115 22.37 1.75 0.11
N HIS A 116 23.38 2.61 0.20
CA HIS A 116 24.53 2.64 -0.73
C HIS A 116 24.17 2.66 -2.23
N GLY A 117 23.03 3.26 -2.59
CA GLY A 117 22.58 3.32 -3.98
C GLY A 117 22.14 1.97 -4.57
N SER A 118 21.82 0.97 -3.74
CA SER A 118 21.36 -0.35 -4.19
C SER A 118 19.87 -0.41 -4.51
N CYS A 119 19.26 0.70 -4.92
CA CYS A 119 17.83 0.85 -5.13
C CYS A 119 17.36 0.55 -6.57
N SER A 120 18.25 0.04 -7.44
CA SER A 120 18.00 -0.23 -8.87
C SER A 120 18.66 -1.52 -9.36
#